data_AF-A0AB35UPF6-F1
#
_entry.id   AF-A0AB35UPF6-F1
#
_cell.length_a   1.000
_cell.length_b   1.000
_cell.length_c   1.000
_cell.angle_alpha   90.00
_cell.angle_beta   90.00
_cell.angle_gamma   90.00
#
_symmetry.space_group_name_H-M   'P 1'
#
loop_
_entity.id
_entity.type
_entity.pdbx_description
1 polymer ?
#
loop_
_entity_poly.entity_id
_entity_poly.type
_entity_poly.pdbx_seq_one_letter_code
_entity_poly.pdbx_strand_id
1 'polypeptide(L)'
;MTFADFIQLYMKDFEERVKPSTKANKVHPIELKIILFFGKKVLEGIKPTDVHKWQNELKNYRNKNSEGYSETYLRSINNQLTAIFNYAVKYYGLKENPCHKAGTSL
;
A
#
# COMPACT_ATOMS: atom_id res chain seq x y z
N MET A 1 -14.49 -7.98 2.54
CA MET A 1 -13.96 -7.17 3.66
C MET A 1 -13.46 -5.83 3.13
N THR A 2 -13.40 -4.81 3.99
CA THR A 2 -12.74 -3.55 3.60
C THR A 2 -11.24 -3.76 3.51
N PHE A 3 -10.54 -2.88 2.79
CA PHE A 3 -9.09 -2.94 2.71
C PHE A 3 -8.45 -2.68 4.07
N ALA A 4 -9.04 -1.80 4.90
CA ALA A 4 -8.55 -1.55 6.25
C ALA A 4 -8.61 -2.82 7.13
N ASP A 5 -9.72 -3.56 7.10
CA ASP A 5 -9.87 -4.81 7.84
C ASP A 5 -8.83 -5.85 7.38
N PHE A 6 -8.64 -5.94 6.05
CA PHE A 6 -7.65 -6.83 5.47
C PHE A 6 -6.22 -6.49 5.91
N ILE A 7 -5.87 -5.19 5.97
CA ILE A 7 -4.57 -4.74 6.44
C ILE A 7 -4.33 -5.19 7.89
N GLN A 8 -5.33 -5.12 8.77
CA GLN A 8 -5.16 -5.59 10.15
C GLN A 8 -4.82 -7.09 10.21
N LEU A 9 -5.49 -7.92 9.38
CA LEU A 9 -5.17 -9.35 9.27
C LEU A 9 -3.76 -9.57 8.71
N TYR A 10 -3.41 -8.85 7.64
CA TYR A 10 -2.07 -8.89 7.05
C TYR A 10 -0.98 -8.52 8.06
N MET A 11 -1.19 -7.45 8.84
CA MET A 11 -0.21 -6.98 9.82
C MET A 11 -0.07 -7.95 10.98
N LYS A 12 -1.17 -8.55 11.46
CA LYS A 12 -1.12 -9.62 12.48
C LYS A 12 -0.26 -10.79 12.02
N ASP A 13 -0.48 -11.29 10.81
CA ASP A 13 0.30 -12.39 10.24
C ASP A 13 1.76 -12.01 9.97
N PHE A 14 2.02 -10.73 9.64
CA PHE A 14 3.35 -10.20 9.42
C PHE A 14 4.13 -10.04 10.73
N GLU A 15 3.47 -9.66 11.82
CA GLU A 15 4.05 -9.49 13.15
C GLU A 15 4.58 -10.79 13.76
N GLU A 16 3.95 -11.92 13.45
CA GLU A 16 4.37 -13.25 13.89
C GLU A 16 5.65 -13.71 13.15
N ARG A 17 5.94 -13.16 11.96
CA ARG A 17 7.01 -13.64 11.07
C ARG A 17 8.23 -12.73 10.97
N VAL A 18 8.16 -11.50 11.49
CA VAL A 18 9.20 -10.47 11.23
C VAL A 18 9.81 -9.91 12.51
N LYS A 19 11.14 -9.72 12.50
CA LYS A 19 11.92 -9.16 13.62
C LYS A 19 11.42 -7.76 14.02
N PRO A 20 11.39 -7.41 15.32
CA PRO A 20 10.84 -6.15 15.82
C PRO A 20 11.39 -4.87 15.17
N SER A 21 12.70 -4.84 14.88
CA SER A 21 13.36 -3.69 14.24
C SER A 21 12.88 -3.38 12.82
N THR A 22 12.33 -4.37 12.11
CA THR A 22 11.75 -4.19 10.77
C THR A 22 10.28 -3.73 10.84
N LYS A 23 9.62 -3.87 12.00
CA LYS A 23 8.21 -3.49 12.19
C LYS A 23 8.03 -1.97 12.15
N ALA A 24 8.81 -1.21 12.93
CA ALA A 24 8.66 0.25 13.05
C ALA A 24 8.82 0.99 11.71
N ASN A 25 9.79 0.58 10.88
CA ASN A 25 10.05 1.22 9.59
C ASN A 25 9.02 0.89 8.49
N LYS A 26 8.20 -0.16 8.69
CA LYS A 26 7.17 -0.59 7.72
C LYS A 26 5.75 -0.20 8.11
N VAL A 27 5.44 -0.10 9.40
CA VAL A 27 4.07 0.18 9.89
C VAL A 27 3.64 1.61 9.56
N HIS A 28 4.52 2.59 9.80
CA HIS A 28 4.15 4.02 9.71
C HIS A 28 3.71 4.49 8.31
N PRO A 29 4.39 4.10 7.19
CA PRO A 29 3.93 4.46 5.85
C PRO A 29 2.61 3.77 5.44
N ILE A 30 2.41 2.51 5.86
CA ILE A 30 1.19 1.74 5.55
C ILE A 30 -0.02 2.41 6.19
N GLU A 31 0.05 2.71 7.49
CA GLU A 31 -1.07 3.31 8.22
C GLU A 31 -1.41 4.71 7.72
N LEU A 32 -0.41 5.54 7.41
CA LEU A 32 -0.67 6.94 7.06
C LEU A 32 -1.04 7.19 5.60
N LYS A 33 -0.59 6.36 4.65
CA LYS A 33 -0.75 6.68 3.21
C LYS A 33 -1.55 5.65 2.44
N ILE A 34 -1.47 4.38 2.83
CA ILE A 34 -2.19 3.31 2.16
C ILE A 34 -3.60 3.20 2.75
N ILE A 35 -3.74 3.12 4.08
CA ILE A 35 -5.06 3.03 4.72
C ILE A 35 -5.91 4.28 4.48
N LEU A 36 -5.32 5.49 4.55
CA LEU A 36 -6.09 6.72 4.32
C LEU A 36 -6.77 6.78 2.95
N PHE A 37 -6.14 6.19 1.91
CA PHE A 37 -6.69 6.19 0.55
C PHE A 37 -7.60 4.99 0.27
N PHE A 38 -7.14 3.78 0.60
CA PHE A 38 -7.83 2.55 0.22
C PHE A 38 -8.74 1.99 1.31
N GLY A 39 -8.58 2.40 2.56
CA GLY A 39 -9.10 1.70 3.74
C GLY A 39 -10.60 1.40 3.68
N LYS A 40 -11.41 2.36 3.21
CA LYS A 40 -12.88 2.21 3.09
C LYS A 40 -13.32 1.42 1.85
N LYS A 41 -12.44 1.17 0.89
CA LYS A 41 -12.76 0.40 -0.33
C LYS A 41 -12.84 -1.08 0.01
N VAL A 42 -13.71 -1.79 -0.70
CA VAL A 42 -13.74 -3.26 -0.66
C VAL A 42 -12.48 -3.77 -1.36
N LEU A 43 -11.77 -4.73 -0.75
CA LEU A 43 -10.51 -5.28 -1.26
C LEU A 43 -10.58 -5.69 -2.74
N GLU A 44 -11.60 -6.47 -3.11
CA GLU A 44 -11.85 -6.95 -4.47
C GLU A 44 -12.30 -5.84 -5.44
N GLY A 45 -12.77 -4.72 -4.91
CA GLY A 45 -13.23 -3.57 -5.69
C GLY A 45 -12.13 -2.58 -6.05
N ILE A 46 -10.90 -2.76 -5.55
CA ILE A 46 -9.78 -1.87 -5.85
C ILE A 46 -9.28 -2.13 -7.27
N LYS A 47 -9.37 -1.12 -8.13
CA LYS A 47 -8.99 -1.19 -9.54
C LYS A 47 -7.57 -0.66 -9.75
N PRO A 48 -6.90 -1.04 -10.85
CA PRO A 48 -5.63 -0.42 -11.25
C PRO A 48 -5.71 1.11 -11.36
N THR A 49 -6.88 1.65 -11.74
CA THR A 49 -7.12 3.10 -11.80
C THR A 49 -7.09 3.77 -10.42
N ASP A 50 -7.51 3.08 -9.36
CA ASP A 50 -7.39 3.60 -7.99
C ASP A 50 -5.92 3.68 -7.58
N VAL A 51 -5.12 2.69 -7.97
CA VAL A 51 -3.67 2.68 -7.74
C VAL A 51 -2.99 3.84 -8.48
N HIS A 52 -3.31 4.05 -9.75
CA HIS A 52 -2.80 5.21 -10.49
C HIS A 52 -3.16 6.55 -9.85
N LYS A 53 -4.41 6.70 -9.39
CA LYS A 53 -4.84 7.91 -8.70
C LYS A 53 -4.03 8.15 -7.43
N TRP A 54 -3.85 7.11 -6.62
CA TRP A 54 -3.03 7.17 -5.41
C TRP A 54 -1.56 7.51 -5.70
N GLN A 55 -0.98 6.88 -6.73
CA GLN A 55 0.39 7.16 -7.17
C GLN A 55 0.55 8.64 -7.57
N ASN A 56 -0.40 9.19 -8.33
CA ASN A 56 -0.41 10.59 -8.73
C ASN A 56 -0.55 11.53 -7.52
N GLU A 57 -1.39 11.20 -6.53
CA GLU A 57 -1.51 12.00 -5.31
C GLU A 57 -0.20 12.05 -4.52
N LEU A 58 0.52 10.92 -4.42
CA LEU A 58 1.83 10.89 -3.77
C LEU A 58 2.90 11.67 -4.54
N LYS A 59 2.91 11.55 -5.87
CA LYS A 59 3.88 12.25 -6.75
C LYS A 59 3.66 13.76 -6.77
N ASN A 60 2.40 14.20 -6.70
CA ASN A 60 2.02 15.61 -6.72
C ASN A 60 2.00 16.25 -5.33
N TYR A 61 2.12 15.46 -4.26
CA TYR A 61 2.24 16.00 -2.90
C TYR A 61 3.41 16.98 -2.79
N ARG A 62 3.17 18.09 -2.10
CA ARG A 62 4.17 19.08 -1.72
C ARG A 62 3.99 19.43 -0.24
N ASN A 63 5.08 19.51 0.50
CA ASN A 63 5.07 19.95 1.90
C ASN A 63 4.99 21.49 2.00
N LYS A 64 5.07 22.04 3.21
CA LYS A 64 5.05 23.50 3.46
C LYS A 64 6.19 24.27 2.76
N ASN A 65 7.28 23.57 2.43
CA ASN A 65 8.45 24.11 1.74
C ASN A 65 8.40 23.85 0.21
N SER A 66 7.27 23.40 -0.33
CA SER A 66 7.13 23.00 -1.74
C SER A 66 7.99 21.80 -2.16
N GLU A 67 8.40 20.95 -1.22
CA GLU A 67 9.17 19.74 -1.50
C GLU A 67 8.25 18.52 -1.61
N GLY A 68 8.50 17.68 -2.61
CA GLY A 68 7.82 16.39 -2.77
C GLY A 68 8.46 15.26 -1.98
N TYR A 69 7.86 14.08 -2.05
CA TYR A 69 8.51 12.87 -1.56
C TYR A 69 9.70 12.48 -2.45
N SER A 70 10.72 11.86 -1.86
CA SER A 70 11.83 11.30 -2.64
C SER A 70 11.37 10.10 -3.46
N GLU A 71 12.00 9.88 -4.61
CA GLU A 71 11.70 8.73 -5.48
C GLU A 71 11.87 7.40 -4.73
N THR A 72 12.92 7.29 -3.92
CA THR A 72 13.16 6.09 -3.07
C THR A 72 12.00 5.82 -2.12
N TYR A 73 11.41 6.87 -1.52
CA TYR A 73 10.25 6.73 -0.65
C TYR A 73 9.01 6.27 -1.44
N LEU A 74 8.74 6.91 -2.58
CA LEU A 74 7.62 6.56 -3.46
C LEU A 74 7.71 5.09 -3.93
N ARG A 75 8.89 4.67 -4.36
CA ARG A 75 9.16 3.27 -4.75
C ARG A 75 8.96 2.31 -3.58
N SER A 76 9.46 2.66 -2.38
CA SER A 76 9.30 1.85 -1.18
C SER A 76 7.84 1.63 -0.81
N ILE A 77 7.02 2.70 -0.80
CA ILE A 77 5.61 2.58 -0.42
C ILE A 77 4.77 1.83 -1.47
N ASN A 78 5.09 1.98 -2.76
CA ASN A 78 4.45 1.20 -3.82
C ASN A 78 4.79 -0.29 -3.74
N ASN A 79 6.02 -0.61 -3.36
CA ASN A 79 6.43 -2.00 -3.14
C ASN A 79 5.72 -2.61 -1.92
N GLN A 80 5.47 -1.82 -0.87
CA GLN A 80 4.67 -2.27 0.26
C GLN A 80 3.23 -2.56 -0.16
N LEU A 81 2.59 -1.66 -0.92
CA LEU A 81 1.25 -1.88 -1.46
C LEU A 81 1.19 -3.14 -2.35
N THR A 82 2.19 -3.30 -3.22
CA THR A 82 2.34 -4.50 -4.06
C THR A 82 2.43 -5.78 -3.22
N ALA A 83 3.21 -5.78 -2.14
CA ALA A 83 3.35 -6.93 -1.25
C ALA A 83 2.04 -7.30 -0.54
N ILE A 84 1.29 -6.29 -0.09
CA ILE A 84 -0.03 -6.47 0.52
C ILE A 84 -1.01 -7.13 -0.46
N PHE A 85 -1.08 -6.65 -1.70
CA PHE A 85 -1.95 -7.27 -2.71
C PHE A 85 -1.48 -8.66 -3.12
N ASN A 86 -0.17 -8.92 -3.17
CA ASN A 86 0.34 -10.27 -3.40
C ASN A 86 -0.10 -11.24 -2.28
N TYR A 87 -0.16 -10.76 -1.03
CA TYR A 87 -0.71 -11.54 0.07
C TYR A 87 -2.19 -11.84 -0.12
N ALA A 88 -2.98 -10.84 -0.54
CA ALA A 88 -4.40 -10.99 -0.84
C ALA A 88 -4.65 -12.03 -1.95
N VAL A 89 -3.85 -11.98 -3.03
CA VAL A 89 -3.92 -12.95 -4.13
C VAL A 89 -3.62 -14.36 -3.61
N LYS A 90 -2.55 -14.49 -2.82
CA LYS A 90 -2.07 -15.81 -2.36
C LYS A 90 -2.99 -16.47 -1.33
N TYR A 91 -3.56 -15.71 -0.39
CA TYR A 91 -4.23 -16.27 0.78
C TYR A 91 -5.72 -15.94 0.89
N TYR A 92 -6.20 -14.92 0.17
CA TYR A 92 -7.59 -14.44 0.26
C TYR A 92 -8.34 -14.50 -1.08
N GLY A 93 -7.75 -15.12 -2.10
CA GLY A 93 -8.42 -15.39 -3.38
C GLY A 93 -8.63 -14.17 -4.27
N LEU A 94 -7.92 -13.06 -4.03
CA LEU A 94 -7.96 -11.93 -4.94
C LEU A 94 -7.44 -12.37 -6.32
N LYS A 95 -8.22 -12.10 -7.38
CA LYS A 95 -7.92 -12.61 -8.73
C LYS A 95 -6.56 -12.16 -9.26
N GLU A 96 -6.19 -10.90 -9.05
CA GLU A 96 -4.95 -10.33 -9.55
C GLU A 96 -4.51 -9.12 -8.71
N ASN A 97 -3.21 -8.81 -8.76
CA ASN A 97 -2.66 -7.64 -8.10
C ASN A 97 -2.89 -6.37 -8.95
N PRO A 98 -3.69 -5.38 -8.50
CA PRO A 98 -3.94 -4.17 -9.27
C PRO A 98 -2.67 -3.31 -9.49
N CYS A 99 -1.66 -3.42 -8.62
CA CYS A 99 -0.38 -2.72 -8.78
C CYS A 99 0.41 -3.20 -10.01
N HIS A 100 0.28 -4.47 -10.41
CA HIS A 100 1.00 -4.98 -11.58
C HIS A 100 0.48 -4.34 -12.87
N LYS A 101 -0.84 -4.07 -12.94
CA LYS A 101 -1.46 -3.39 -14.08
C LYS A 101 -1.22 -1.88 -14.06
N ALA A 102 -1.18 -1.27 -12.89
CA ALA A 102 -0.85 0.15 -12.76
C ALA A 102 0.63 0.45 -13.03
N GLY A 103 1.51 -0.54 -12.86
CA GLY A 103 2.96 -0.36 -13.01
C GLY A 103 3.61 0.37 -11.84
N THR A 104 4.93 0.53 -11.93
CA THR A 104 5.80 1.05 -10.87
C THR A 104 6.34 2.45 -11.15
N SER A 105 5.92 3.09 -12.24
CA SER A 105 6.39 4.41 -12.69
C SER A 105 5.85 5.52 -11.78
N LEU A 106 6.41 5.62 -10.57
CA LEU A 106 6.30 6.76 -9.66
C LEU A 106 7.42 7.74 -9.94
#